data_AF-A0A661VND3-F1
#
_entry.id   AF-A0A661VND3-F1
#
_cell.length_a   1.000
_cell.length_b   1.000
_cell.length_c   1.000
_cell.angle_alpha   90.00
_cell.angle_beta   90.00
_cell.angle_gamma   90.00
#
_symmetry.space_group_name_H-M   'P 1'
#
loop_
_entity.id
_entity.type
_entity.pdbx_description
1 polymer ?
#
loop_
_entity_poly.entity_id
_entity_poly.type
_entity_poly.pdbx_seq_one_letter_code
_entity_poly.pdbx_strand_id
1 'polypeptide(L)'
;MLLLPPLVIPEKTHTLYSRLKPSHYTRGQFTKALKQALLEGKAIELEVWNVFSLVSSEIYPGFERYQETFRTAGAKPQLAGSGPMLFSLFKDEATAREVFEKLKNAGGWVYLARTRGNYSAEIPPSM
;
A
#
# COMPACT_ATOMS: atom_id res chain seq x y z
N MET A 1 -1.04 4.52 7.94
CA MET A 1 -1.65 3.31 8.53
C MET A 1 -1.16 2.09 7.79
N LEU A 2 -0.82 1.02 8.49
CA LEU A 2 -0.44 -0.28 7.92
C LEU A 2 -1.29 -1.38 8.55
N LEU A 3 -1.77 -2.33 7.75
CA LEU A 3 -2.34 -3.60 8.19
C LEU A 3 -1.57 -4.72 7.49
N LEU A 4 -1.00 -5.63 8.26
CA LEU A 4 -0.37 -6.85 7.79
C LEU A 4 -1.32 -8.02 8.07
N PRO A 5 -2.01 -8.53 7.03
CA PRO A 5 -2.72 -9.80 7.13
C PRO A 5 -1.76 -10.95 7.45
N PRO A 6 -2.15 -11.92 8.29
CA PRO A 6 -1.40 -13.15 8.54
C PRO A 6 -1.52 -14.15 7.38
N LEU A 7 -1.35 -13.67 6.15
CA LEU A 7 -1.44 -14.47 4.93
C LEU A 7 -0.02 -14.78 4.45
N VAL A 8 0.29 -16.07 4.34
CA VAL A 8 1.62 -16.53 3.93
C VAL A 8 1.46 -17.41 2.69
N ILE A 9 2.33 -17.18 1.71
CA ILE A 9 2.46 -18.02 0.53
C ILE A 9 3.94 -18.34 0.29
N PRO A 10 4.28 -19.52 -0.25
CA PRO A 10 5.63 -19.84 -0.67
C PRO A 10 6.13 -18.91 -1.77
N GLU A 11 7.43 -18.57 -1.73
CA GLU A 11 8.13 -17.78 -2.76
C GLU A 11 7.36 -16.52 -3.21
N LYS A 12 6.68 -15.86 -2.27
CA LYS A 12 5.72 -14.77 -2.48
C LYS A 12 6.05 -13.83 -3.64
N THR A 13 7.25 -13.26 -3.64
CA THR A 13 7.65 -12.30 -4.66
C THR A 13 7.70 -12.95 -6.04
N HIS A 14 8.37 -14.09 -6.17
CA HIS A 14 8.42 -14.86 -7.43
C HIS A 14 7.01 -15.25 -7.90
N THR A 15 6.16 -15.76 -7.00
CA THR A 15 4.77 -16.12 -7.29
C THR A 15 3.96 -14.94 -7.81
N LEU A 16 4.09 -13.75 -7.22
CA LEU A 16 3.36 -12.55 -7.66
C LEU A 16 3.84 -12.05 -9.02
N TYR A 17 5.15 -12.05 -9.27
CA TYR A 17 5.72 -11.64 -10.55
C TYR A 17 5.33 -12.61 -11.68
N SER A 18 5.29 -13.92 -11.43
CA SER A 18 4.92 -14.92 -12.45
C SER A 18 3.46 -14.85 -12.90
N ARG A 19 2.58 -14.20 -12.13
CA ARG A 19 1.18 -13.95 -12.50
C ARG A 19 0.96 -12.68 -13.32
N LEU A 20 1.98 -11.83 -13.47
CA LEU A 20 1.87 -10.64 -14.30
C LEU A 20 1.87 -10.99 -15.79
N LYS A 21 1.00 -10.34 -16.56
CA LYS A 21 0.89 -10.48 -18.02
C LYS A 21 1.22 -9.14 -18.69
N PRO A 22 1.64 -9.12 -19.97
CA PRO A 22 1.88 -7.87 -20.69
C PRO A 22 0.71 -6.89 -20.65
N SER A 23 -0.53 -7.40 -20.59
CA SER A 23 -1.75 -6.59 -20.45
C SER A 23 -1.86 -5.82 -19.13
N HIS A 24 -1.08 -6.16 -18.11
CA HIS A 24 -1.05 -5.44 -16.83
C HIS A 24 -0.09 -4.25 -16.85
N TYR A 25 0.80 -4.17 -17.86
CA TYR A 25 1.76 -3.07 -17.96
C TYR A 25 1.08 -1.80 -18.44
N THR A 26 1.45 -0.70 -17.82
CA THR A 26 0.90 0.63 -18.12
C THR A 26 1.94 1.46 -18.86
N ARG A 27 1.53 2.56 -19.49
CA ARG A 27 2.44 3.50 -20.18
C ARG A 27 3.07 4.51 -19.19
N GLY A 28 3.05 4.19 -17.90
CA GLY A 28 3.53 5.06 -16.82
C GLY A 28 2.60 6.22 -16.48
N GLN A 29 1.35 6.22 -16.95
CA GLN A 29 0.41 7.32 -16.69
C GLN A 29 0.16 7.54 -15.18
N PHE A 30 0.10 6.47 -14.39
CA PHE A 30 -0.11 6.56 -12.94
C PHE A 30 1.11 7.15 -12.22
N THR A 31 2.32 6.78 -12.63
CA THR A 31 3.56 7.36 -12.10
C THR A 31 3.65 8.85 -12.41
N LYS A 32 3.29 9.26 -13.63
CA LYS A 32 3.24 10.68 -14.02
C LYS A 32 2.23 11.46 -13.18
N ALA A 33 1.04 10.91 -12.95
CA ALA A 33 0.03 11.52 -12.09
C ALA A 33 0.50 11.63 -10.63
N LEU A 34 1.12 10.58 -10.08
CA LEU A 34 1.68 10.59 -8.72
C LEU A 34 2.78 11.64 -8.56
N LYS A 35 3.70 11.75 -9.54
CA LYS A 35 4.72 12.80 -9.55
C LYS A 35 4.08 14.19 -9.48
N GLN A 36 3.07 14.44 -10.32
CA GLN A 36 2.41 15.75 -10.35
C GLN A 36 1.72 16.06 -9.02
N ALA A 37 1.01 15.11 -8.43
CA ALA A 37 0.37 15.32 -7.13
C ALA A 37 1.37 15.48 -5.98
N LEU A 38 2.55 14.84 -6.03
CA LEU A 38 3.62 15.08 -5.07
C LEU A 38 4.12 16.53 -5.17
N LEU A 39 4.33 17.04 -6.39
CA LEU A 39 4.75 18.43 -6.62
C LEU A 39 3.69 19.44 -6.16
N GLU A 40 2.41 19.11 -6.28
CA GLU A 40 1.29 19.95 -5.85
C GLU A 40 0.92 19.77 -4.37
N GLY A 41 1.59 18.88 -3.62
CA GLY A 41 1.24 18.57 -2.23
C GLY A 41 -0.09 17.81 -2.06
N LYS A 42 -0.61 17.20 -3.13
CA LYS A 42 -1.90 16.48 -3.19
C LYS A 42 -1.76 14.96 -3.22
N ALA A 43 -0.55 14.41 -3.09
CA ALA A 43 -0.29 12.97 -3.24
C ALA A 43 -1.15 12.08 -2.32
N ILE A 44 -1.56 12.60 -1.17
CA ILE A 44 -2.42 11.90 -0.22
C ILE A 44 -3.84 11.63 -0.72
N GLU A 45 -4.28 12.39 -1.71
CA GLU A 45 -5.60 12.26 -2.32
C GLU A 45 -5.61 11.22 -3.43
N LEU A 46 -4.43 10.86 -3.94
CA LEU A 46 -4.28 9.87 -5.00
C LEU A 46 -4.28 8.44 -4.47
N GLU A 47 -4.94 7.59 -5.23
CA GLU A 47 -4.73 6.14 -5.15
C GLU A 47 -3.42 5.79 -5.87
N VAL A 48 -2.47 5.23 -5.13
CA VAL A 48 -1.20 4.79 -5.72
C VAL A 48 -1.45 3.49 -6.48
N TRP A 49 -1.19 3.53 -7.78
CA TRP A 49 -1.26 2.34 -8.61
C TRP A 49 -0.17 1.33 -8.22
N ASN A 50 -0.59 0.10 -7.96
CA ASN A 50 0.29 -1.04 -7.78
C ASN A 50 -0.23 -2.19 -8.64
N VAL A 51 0.57 -2.65 -9.61
CA VAL A 51 0.16 -3.70 -10.56
C VAL A 51 -0.26 -5.00 -9.87
N PHE A 52 0.28 -5.30 -8.69
CA PHE A 52 -0.06 -6.51 -7.95
C PHE A 52 -1.47 -6.49 -7.35
N SER A 53 -2.14 -5.32 -7.27
CA SER A 53 -3.54 -5.25 -6.84
C SER A 53 -4.48 -6.00 -7.79
N LEU A 54 -4.07 -6.21 -9.06
CA LEU A 54 -4.81 -6.95 -10.06
C LEU A 54 -4.81 -8.46 -9.84
N VAL A 55 -3.85 -8.98 -9.06
CA VAL A 55 -3.62 -10.44 -8.91
C VAL A 55 -3.58 -10.89 -7.45
N SER A 56 -3.47 -9.97 -6.49
CA SER A 56 -3.30 -10.29 -5.07
C SER A 56 -4.46 -11.12 -4.52
N SER A 57 -5.68 -10.80 -4.93
CA SER A 57 -6.91 -11.49 -4.54
C SER A 57 -6.92 -12.98 -4.88
N GLU A 58 -6.46 -13.32 -6.08
CA GLU A 58 -6.40 -14.71 -6.54
C GLU A 58 -5.28 -15.51 -5.84
N ILE A 59 -4.24 -14.82 -5.35
CA ILE A 59 -3.03 -15.45 -4.83
C ILE A 59 -3.05 -15.58 -3.31
N TYR A 60 -3.68 -14.64 -2.61
CA TYR A 60 -3.79 -14.65 -1.15
C TYR A 60 -5.23 -15.00 -0.74
N PRO A 61 -5.53 -16.26 -0.38
CA PRO A 61 -6.86 -16.64 0.06
C PRO A 61 -7.34 -15.78 1.23
N GLY A 62 -8.52 -15.17 1.09
CA GLY A 62 -9.13 -14.33 2.12
C GLY A 62 -8.58 -12.91 2.21
N PHE A 63 -7.77 -12.47 1.24
CA PHE A 63 -7.22 -11.11 1.20
C PHE A 63 -8.28 -10.02 1.08
N GLU A 64 -9.38 -10.28 0.37
CA GLU A 64 -10.51 -9.37 0.17
C GLU A 64 -11.14 -8.96 1.50
N ARG A 65 -11.21 -9.90 2.45
CA ARG A 65 -11.72 -9.64 3.80
C ARG A 65 -10.90 -8.55 4.49
N TYR A 66 -9.58 -8.58 4.34
CA TYR A 66 -8.70 -7.57 4.94
C TYR A 66 -8.82 -6.24 4.22
N GLN A 67 -8.96 -6.24 2.88
CA GLN A 67 -9.25 -5.01 2.14
C GLN A 67 -10.58 -4.39 2.61
N GLU A 68 -11.61 -5.19 2.77
CA GLU A 68 -12.94 -4.72 3.20
C GLU A 68 -12.94 -4.23 4.66
N THR A 69 -12.23 -4.92 5.54
CA THR A 69 -12.04 -4.47 6.93
C THR A 69 -11.35 -3.11 6.97
N PHE A 70 -10.36 -2.89 6.10
CA PHE A 70 -9.67 -1.62 5.95
C PHE A 70 -10.60 -0.51 5.42
N ARG A 71 -11.42 -0.81 4.40
CA ARG A 71 -12.43 0.14 3.87
C ARG A 71 -13.46 0.52 4.92
N THR A 72 -14.04 -0.47 5.59
CA THR A 72 -15.06 -0.27 6.63
C THR A 72 -14.53 0.55 7.81
N ALA A 73 -13.24 0.44 8.13
CA ALA A 73 -12.61 1.27 9.15
C ALA A 73 -12.49 2.77 8.76
N GLY A 74 -12.73 3.12 7.50
CA GLY A 74 -12.61 4.49 6.97
C GLY A 74 -11.28 4.75 6.26
N ALA A 75 -10.52 3.70 5.91
CA ALA A 75 -9.25 3.80 5.19
C ALA A 75 -9.41 3.48 3.69
N LYS A 76 -8.46 3.95 2.88
CA LYS A 76 -8.36 3.55 1.46
C LYS A 76 -7.24 2.51 1.32
N PRO A 77 -7.54 1.20 1.26
CA PRO A 77 -6.51 0.17 1.21
C PRO A 77 -5.71 0.24 -0.08
N GLN A 78 -4.41 0.39 0.05
CA GLN A 78 -3.44 0.29 -1.04
C GLN A 78 -2.44 -0.82 -0.71
N LEU A 79 -2.02 -1.58 -1.72
CA LEU A 79 -1.08 -2.68 -1.53
C LEU A 79 0.36 -2.15 -1.44
N ALA A 80 1.10 -2.57 -0.42
CA ALA A 80 2.54 -2.30 -0.31
C ALA A 80 3.36 -3.39 -1.01
N GLY A 81 4.10 -3.00 -2.06
CA GLY A 81 4.92 -3.94 -2.84
C GLY A 81 4.11 -5.11 -3.39
N SER A 82 4.64 -6.33 -3.31
CA SER A 82 3.92 -7.55 -3.72
C SER A 82 2.93 -8.07 -2.65
N GLY A 83 2.68 -7.33 -1.57
CA GLY A 83 1.77 -7.72 -0.49
C GLY A 83 2.35 -8.67 0.56
N PRO A 84 1.50 -9.19 1.47
CA PRO A 84 0.07 -8.91 1.60
C PRO A 84 -0.22 -7.61 2.40
N MET A 85 0.80 -6.83 2.77
CA MET A 85 0.60 -5.62 3.56
C MET A 85 -0.26 -4.58 2.83
N LEU A 86 -1.24 -4.03 3.53
CA LEU A 86 -2.07 -2.90 3.12
C LEU A 86 -1.64 -1.63 3.84
N PHE A 87 -1.75 -0.49 3.16
CA PHE A 87 -1.54 0.82 3.75
C PHE A 87 -2.61 1.83 3.32
N SER A 88 -2.77 2.88 4.12
CA SER A 88 -3.52 4.10 3.75
C SER A 88 -2.79 5.31 4.32
N LEU A 89 -2.83 6.40 3.56
CA LEU A 89 -2.33 7.71 3.96
C LEU A 89 -3.47 8.55 4.55
N PHE A 90 -3.14 9.42 5.51
CA PHE A 90 -4.07 10.31 6.20
C PHE A 90 -3.43 11.69 6.35
N LYS A 91 -4.21 12.75 6.11
CA LYS A 91 -3.74 14.14 6.19
C LYS A 91 -3.39 14.55 7.61
N ASP A 92 -4.16 14.04 8.57
CA ASP A 92 -4.02 14.34 9.98
C ASP A 92 -3.90 13.06 10.82
N GLU A 93 -3.20 13.19 11.94
CA GLU A 93 -2.93 12.08 12.85
C GLU A 93 -4.19 11.63 13.62
N ALA A 94 -5.13 12.54 13.88
CA ALA A 94 -6.36 12.25 14.61
C ALA A 94 -7.22 11.22 13.87
N THR A 95 -7.52 11.48 12.60
CA THR A 95 -8.25 10.55 11.72
C THR A 95 -7.52 9.21 11.61
N ALA A 96 -6.19 9.24 11.46
CA ALA A 96 -5.39 8.02 11.38
C ALA A 96 -5.48 7.17 12.67
N ARG A 97 -5.57 7.81 13.85
CA ARG A 97 -5.74 7.14 15.14
C ARG A 97 -7.13 6.56 15.31
N GLU A 98 -8.19 7.25 14.89
CA GLU A 98 -9.55 6.68 14.92
C GLU A 98 -9.65 5.41 14.08
N VAL A 99 -9.06 5.42 12.89
CA VAL A 99 -8.96 4.24 12.02
C VAL A 99 -8.11 3.15 12.68
N PHE A 100 -7.02 3.52 13.35
CA PHE A 100 -6.15 2.56 14.07
C PHE A 100 -6.94 1.76 15.09
N GLU A 101 -7.72 2.46 15.93
CA GLU A 101 -8.53 1.84 16.99
C GLU A 101 -9.55 0.85 16.42
N LYS A 102 -10.21 1.21 15.31
CA LYS A 102 -11.14 0.32 14.60
C LYS A 102 -10.46 -0.93 14.04
N LEU A 103 -9.19 -0.84 13.67
CA LEU A 103 -8.45 -1.95 13.05
C LEU A 103 -7.75 -2.88 14.04
N LYS A 104 -7.59 -2.52 15.32
CA LYS A 104 -6.85 -3.34 16.31
C LYS A 104 -7.28 -4.81 16.35
N ASN A 105 -8.56 -5.09 16.12
CA ASN A 105 -9.13 -6.43 16.15
C ASN A 105 -9.40 -7.01 14.74
N ALA A 106 -8.75 -6.48 13.70
CA ALA A 106 -8.91 -6.92 12.31
C ALA A 106 -8.36 -8.33 12.01
N GLY A 107 -7.77 -9.02 12.99
CA GLY A 107 -7.18 -10.35 12.80
C GLY A 107 -5.86 -10.33 12.01
N GLY A 108 -5.07 -9.29 12.19
CA GLY A 108 -3.72 -9.10 11.64
C GLY A 108 -2.96 -8.06 12.46
N TRP A 109 -1.72 -7.73 12.06
CA TRP A 109 -0.92 -6.73 12.76
C TRP A 109 -1.17 -5.34 12.19
N VAL A 110 -1.46 -4.37 13.06
CA VAL A 110 -1.76 -3.00 12.66
C VAL A 110 -0.70 -2.05 13.21
N TYR A 111 -0.23 -1.14 12.37
CA TYR A 111 0.77 -0.15 12.75
C TYR A 111 0.35 1.24 12.30
N LEU A 112 0.48 2.20 13.22
CA LEU A 112 0.45 3.61 12.87
C LEU A 112 1.88 4.09 12.60
N ALA A 113 2.11 4.58 11.39
CA ALA A 113 3.39 5.09 10.94
C ALA A 113 3.22 6.52 10.40
N ARG A 114 4.27 7.33 10.53
CA ARG A 114 4.32 8.70 10.01
C ARG A 114 5.29 8.75 8.83
N THR A 115 4.90 9.44 7.77
CA THR A 115 5.82 9.77 6.67
C THR A 115 6.85 10.78 7.16
N ARG A 116 8.13 10.55 6.85
CA ARG A 116 9.16 11.58 7.01
C ARG A 116 9.32 12.28 5.66
N GLY A 117 9.22 13.60 5.64
CA GLY A 117 9.61 14.41 4.48
C GLY A 117 11.11 14.26 4.19
N ASN A 118 11.55 14.82 3.05
CA ASN A 118 12.89 14.74 2.45
C ASN A 118 13.98 14.21 3.38
N TYR A 119 14.22 12.91 3.31
CA TYR A 119 15.51 12.36 3.66
C TYR A 119 16.43 12.70 2.49
N SER A 120 17.23 13.76 2.61
CA SER A 120 18.43 13.91 1.81
C SER A 120 19.39 12.81 2.24
N ALA A 121 19.30 11.64 1.61
CA ALA A 121 20.43 10.73 1.62
C ALA A 121 21.55 11.48 0.90
N GLU A 122 22.47 12.06 1.67
CA GLU A 122 23.78 12.43 1.12
C GLU A 122 24.32 11.17 0.47
N ILE A 123 24.39 11.19 -0.87
CA ILE A 123 25.07 10.13 -1.61
C ILE A 123 26.53 10.25 -1.17
N PRO A 124 27.11 9.26 -0.47
CA PRO A 124 28.52 9.31 -0.15
C PRO A 124 29.28 9.46 -1.47
N PRO A 125 30.28 10.34 -1.57
CA PRO A 125 31.08 10.45 -2.78
C PRO A 125 31.63 9.06 -3.10
N SER A 126 31.46 8.65 -4.36
CA SER A 126 31.99 7.38 -4.86
C SER A 126 33.49 7.30 -4.55
N MET A 127 33.92 6.22 -3.89
CA MET A 127 35.33 5.83 -3.80
C MET A 127 35.88 5.47 -5.17
#